data_AF-A0A0H1BJF9-F1
#
_entry.id   AF-A0A0H1BJF9-F1
#
_cell.length_a   1.000
_cell.length_b   1.000
_cell.length_c   1.000
_cell.angle_alpha   90.00
_cell.angle_beta   90.00
_cell.angle_gamma   90.00
#
_symmetry.space_group_name_H-M   'P 1'
#
loop_
_entity.id
_entity.type
_entity.pdbx_description
1 polymer ?
#
loop_
_entity_poly.entity_id
_entity_poly.type
_entity_poly.pdbx_seq_one_letter_code
_entity_poly.pdbx_strand_id
1 'polypeptide(L)'
;MSTSLRRIPKNTLDLLQQVPVTHRNVFMQTAEGKNPHVQFSFQEMKIIRGTHPHPPNTDIQEVRNSITVQFNGAPGGALVAHLFNDGTIKASAEMHAENNRRRAEAEQLLAEESKFSWLQQTTTRKQAHARMMARIQAARINTSWSIMQKQLEKDSAQQEYNLFIRAQAKERIKAAQAADKK
;
A
#
# COMPACT_ATOMS: atom_id res chain seq x y z
N MET A 1 11.66 23.85 26.90
CA MET A 1 11.28 23.83 25.47
C MET A 1 11.20 22.39 25.00
N SER A 2 10.05 21.92 24.51
CA SER A 2 9.87 20.54 24.07
C SER A 2 10.84 20.17 22.95
N THR A 3 11.52 19.04 23.07
CA THR A 3 12.45 18.49 22.07
C THR A 3 11.79 18.26 20.70
N SER A 4 10.46 18.21 20.64
CA SER A 4 9.62 18.05 19.45
C SER A 4 9.92 19.05 18.33
N LEU A 5 10.11 20.33 18.66
CA LEU A 5 10.31 21.40 17.67
C LEU A 5 11.71 21.39 17.06
N ARG A 6 12.68 20.68 17.66
CA ARG A 6 14.05 20.64 17.13
C ARG A 6 14.19 19.78 15.87
N ARG A 7 13.28 18.83 15.65
CA ARG A 7 13.32 17.92 14.50
C ARG A 7 12.50 18.43 13.31
N ILE A 8 11.79 19.55 13.44
CA ILE A 8 10.93 20.09 12.38
C ILE A 8 11.48 21.45 11.94
N PRO A 9 11.97 21.57 10.70
CA PRO A 9 12.43 22.84 10.16
C PRO A 9 11.33 23.89 10.10
N LYS A 10 11.69 25.17 10.20
CA LYS A 10 10.74 26.28 10.20
C LYS A 10 9.81 26.28 8.97
N ASN A 11 10.37 26.07 7.78
CA ASN A 11 9.58 25.98 6.55
C ASN A 11 8.59 24.79 6.57
N THR A 12 8.94 23.67 7.19
CA THR A 12 8.01 22.55 7.38
C THR A 12 6.90 22.88 8.37
N LEU A 13 7.18 23.65 9.42
CA LEU A 13 6.16 24.11 10.37
C LEU A 13 5.10 24.98 9.69
N ASP A 14 5.52 25.87 8.78
CA ASP A 14 4.59 26.70 8.00
C ASP A 14 3.71 25.83 7.08
N LEU A 15 4.30 24.83 6.42
CA LEU A 15 3.56 23.88 5.57
C LEU A 15 2.57 23.03 6.37
N LEU A 16 2.89 22.64 7.60
CA LEU A 16 2.00 21.85 8.46
C LEU A 16 0.68 22.55 8.75
N GLN A 17 0.64 23.89 8.73
CA GLN A 17 -0.60 24.66 8.90
C GLN A 17 -1.63 24.39 7.80
N GLN A 18 -1.17 23.95 6.62
CA GLN A 18 -2.00 23.60 5.47
C GLN A 18 -2.35 22.11 5.42
N VAL A 19 -1.72 21.28 6.25
CA VAL A 19 -1.97 19.84 6.33
C VAL A 19 -3.23 19.57 7.16
N PRO A 20 -4.14 18.66 6.73
CA PRO A 20 -5.29 18.25 7.52
C PRO A 20 -4.91 17.78 8.93
N VAL A 21 -5.78 18.08 9.90
CA VAL A 21 -5.49 17.88 11.34
C VAL A 21 -5.06 16.44 11.65
N THR A 22 -5.69 15.44 11.05
CA THR A 22 -5.33 14.02 11.26
C THR A 22 -3.88 13.74 10.89
N HIS A 23 -3.42 14.16 9.70
CA HIS A 23 -2.04 13.99 9.26
C HIS A 23 -1.07 14.86 10.06
N ARG A 24 -1.48 16.08 10.45
CA ARG A 24 -0.68 16.95 11.31
C ARG A 24 -0.39 16.28 12.65
N ASN A 25 -1.39 15.69 13.29
CA ASN A 25 -1.24 15.01 14.58
C ASN A 25 -0.27 13.83 14.46
N VAL A 26 -0.43 13.00 13.43
CA VAL A 26 0.46 11.87 13.15
C VAL A 26 1.90 12.35 12.85
N PHE A 27 2.05 13.43 12.09
CA PHE A 27 3.35 14.04 11.81
C PHE A 27 4.02 14.49 13.11
N MET A 28 3.30 15.21 13.97
CA MET A 28 3.83 15.67 15.25
C MET A 28 4.20 14.50 16.18
N GLN A 29 3.34 13.49 16.31
CA GLN A 29 3.63 12.27 17.07
C GLN A 29 4.90 11.57 16.55
N THR A 30 5.08 11.55 15.24
CA THR A 30 6.28 10.98 14.62
C THR A 30 7.53 11.79 14.97
N ALA A 31 7.49 13.11 14.82
CA ALA A 31 8.60 13.99 15.17
C ALA A 31 8.99 13.89 16.66
N GLU A 32 8.01 13.59 17.52
CA GLU A 32 8.20 13.36 18.96
C GLU A 32 8.74 11.97 19.32
N GLY A 33 8.86 11.05 18.35
CA GLY A 33 9.23 9.66 18.61
C GLY A 33 8.13 8.85 19.30
N LYS A 34 6.87 9.29 19.21
CA LYS A 34 5.69 8.63 19.79
C LYS A 34 4.94 7.75 18.79
N ASN A 35 5.28 7.80 17.52
CA ASN A 35 4.68 6.94 16.50
C ASN A 35 5.30 5.53 16.55
N PRO A 36 4.56 4.48 16.95
CA PRO A 36 5.11 3.12 17.10
C PRO A 36 5.53 2.48 15.77
N HIS A 37 5.07 3.02 14.64
CA HIS A 37 5.41 2.54 13.30
C HIS A 37 6.75 3.09 12.78
N VAL A 38 7.35 4.06 13.46
CA VAL A 38 8.66 4.62 13.11
C VAL A 38 9.68 4.15 14.14
N GLN A 39 10.32 3.02 13.82
CA GLN A 39 11.25 2.32 14.72
C GLN A 39 12.73 2.62 14.43
N PHE A 40 13.01 3.64 13.63
CA PHE A 40 14.37 4.08 13.30
C PHE A 40 14.64 5.49 13.85
N SER A 41 15.92 5.79 14.10
CA SER A 41 16.36 7.12 14.48
C SER A 41 16.37 8.06 13.28
N PHE A 42 16.13 9.35 13.52
CA PHE A 42 16.28 10.41 12.53
C PHE A 42 16.53 11.74 13.24
N GLN A 43 17.14 12.69 12.55
CA GLN A 43 17.47 14.01 13.08
C GLN A 43 16.41 15.05 12.75
N GLU A 44 15.83 14.95 11.56
CA GLU A 44 14.92 15.97 11.04
C GLU A 44 13.84 15.33 10.16
N MET A 45 12.62 15.87 10.21
CA MET A 45 11.50 15.46 9.36
C MET A 45 10.95 16.64 8.57
N LYS A 46 10.80 16.47 7.26
CA LYS A 46 10.32 17.48 6.31
C LYS A 46 9.09 17.01 5.56
N ILE A 47 8.20 17.92 5.21
CA ILE A 47 7.21 17.70 4.15
C ILE A 47 7.89 18.10 2.84
N ILE A 48 8.10 17.14 1.95
CA ILE A 48 8.84 17.38 0.69
C ILE A 48 7.95 17.40 -0.54
N ARG A 49 6.69 16.97 -0.41
CA ARG A 49 5.72 17.01 -1.51
C ARG A 49 4.30 17.00 -0.97
N GLY A 50 3.53 18.00 -1.39
CA GLY A 50 2.10 18.11 -1.12
C GLY A 50 1.79 18.39 0.35
N THR A 51 1.03 19.45 0.62
CA THR A 51 0.38 19.66 1.93
C THR A 51 -0.97 18.98 2.03
N HIS A 52 -1.48 18.52 0.89
CA HIS A 52 -2.74 17.81 0.78
C HIS A 52 -2.48 16.31 0.74
N PRO A 53 -3.32 15.50 1.39
CA PRO A 53 -3.18 14.06 1.33
C PRO A 53 -3.24 13.58 -0.12
N HIS A 54 -2.27 12.76 -0.51
CA HIS A 54 -2.30 12.06 -1.76
C HIS A 54 -3.59 11.25 -1.83
N PRO A 55 -4.39 11.43 -2.90
CA PRO A 55 -5.47 10.51 -3.14
C PRO A 55 -4.84 9.11 -3.30
N PRO A 56 -5.52 8.04 -2.88
CA PRO A 56 -5.03 6.68 -3.04
C PRO A 56 -4.98 6.22 -4.52
N ASN A 57 -4.90 7.15 -5.48
CA ASN A 57 -4.73 6.88 -6.91
C ASN A 57 -3.29 6.47 -7.25
N THR A 58 -2.31 6.73 -6.36
CA THR A 58 -0.90 6.41 -6.64
C THR A 58 -0.63 4.91 -6.54
N ASP A 59 -1.28 4.23 -5.60
CA ASP A 59 -1.41 2.78 -5.57
C ASP A 59 -2.90 2.46 -5.59
N ILE A 60 -3.40 1.90 -6.69
CA ILE A 60 -4.81 1.58 -6.88
C ILE A 60 -5.35 0.59 -5.85
N GLN A 61 -4.48 -0.14 -5.15
CA GLN A 61 -4.84 -1.05 -4.06
C GLN A 61 -4.71 -0.41 -2.67
N GLU A 62 -4.29 0.85 -2.57
CA GLU A 62 -4.21 1.58 -1.30
C GLU A 62 -5.55 2.23 -0.98
N VAL A 63 -5.95 2.13 0.29
CA VAL A 63 -7.21 2.70 0.80
C VAL A 63 -6.97 3.85 1.78
N ARG A 64 -5.72 4.01 2.23
CA ARG A 64 -5.28 5.09 3.12
C ARG A 64 -4.85 6.32 2.35
N ASN A 65 -5.04 7.46 2.99
CA ASN A 65 -4.51 8.73 2.51
C ASN A 65 -3.14 8.99 3.15
N SER A 66 -2.17 9.48 2.39
CA SER A 66 -0.82 9.79 2.91
C SER A 66 -0.35 11.18 2.52
N ILE A 67 0.62 11.70 3.26
CA ILE A 67 1.47 12.81 2.80
C ILE A 67 2.89 12.28 2.58
N THR A 68 3.67 12.89 1.71
CA THR A 68 5.07 12.50 1.50
C THR A 68 5.99 13.30 2.41
N VAL A 69 6.70 12.57 3.26
CA VAL A 69 7.67 13.12 4.21
C VAL A 69 9.07 12.59 3.92
N GLN A 70 10.07 13.34 4.34
CA GLN A 70 11.47 12.93 4.32
C GLN A 70 12.03 12.93 5.73
N PHE A 71 12.63 11.81 6.12
CA PHE A 71 13.39 11.65 7.35
C PHE A 71 14.87 11.84 7.03
N ASN A 72 15.48 12.90 7.54
CA ASN A 72 16.90 13.19 7.40
C ASN A 72 17.68 12.65 8.58
N GLY A 73 18.88 12.13 8.30
CA GLY A 73 19.72 11.46 9.30
C GLY A 73 19.16 10.10 9.73
N ALA A 74 18.34 9.45 8.90
CA ALA A 74 17.94 8.06 9.10
C ALA A 74 19.10 7.10 8.78
N PRO A 75 19.10 5.86 9.31
CA PRO A 75 20.09 4.86 8.94
C PRO A 75 20.11 4.65 7.41
N GLY A 76 21.30 4.75 6.80
CA GLY A 76 21.45 4.63 5.35
C GLY A 76 21.20 5.92 4.55
N GLY A 77 20.92 7.05 5.21
CA GLY A 77 20.77 8.36 4.58
C GLY A 77 19.36 8.93 4.68
N ALA A 78 19.03 9.89 3.80
CA ALA A 78 17.70 10.47 3.78
C ALA A 78 16.66 9.44 3.28
N LEU A 79 15.58 9.28 4.03
CA LEU A 79 14.50 8.34 3.71
C LEU A 79 13.23 9.10 3.31
N VAL A 80 12.73 8.86 2.09
CA VAL A 80 11.44 9.39 1.63
C VAL A 80 10.35 8.34 1.83
N ALA A 81 9.27 8.74 2.51
CA ALA A 81 8.17 7.86 2.84
C ALA A 81 6.80 8.53 2.74
N HIS A 82 5.80 7.70 2.50
CA HIS A 82 4.40 8.03 2.66
C HIS A 82 4.02 7.84 4.13
N LEU A 83 3.62 8.92 4.80
CA LEU A 83 3.06 8.90 6.14
C LEU A 83 1.53 8.85 6.03
N PHE A 84 0.95 7.71 6.37
CA PHE A 84 -0.49 7.49 6.29
C PHE A 84 -1.23 8.11 7.47
N ASN A 85 -2.53 8.33 7.28
CA ASN A 85 -3.41 8.89 8.30
C ASN A 85 -3.67 7.96 9.51
N ASP A 86 -3.25 6.70 9.46
CA ASP A 86 -3.26 5.77 10.60
C ASP A 86 -1.91 5.72 11.35
N GLY A 87 -0.92 6.52 10.93
CA GLY A 87 0.42 6.53 11.55
C GLY A 87 1.41 5.58 10.90
N THR A 88 0.95 4.62 10.09
CA THR A 88 1.87 3.75 9.37
C THR A 88 2.69 4.53 8.34
N ILE A 89 3.88 4.01 8.04
CA ILE A 89 4.74 4.56 6.99
C ILE A 89 5.02 3.50 5.94
N LYS A 90 5.23 3.94 4.70
CA LYS A 90 5.78 3.11 3.62
C LYS A 90 6.77 3.93 2.83
N ALA A 91 8.01 3.48 2.76
CA ALA A 91 9.03 4.11 1.94
C ALA A 91 8.62 4.08 0.46
N SER A 92 9.00 5.10 -0.32
CA SER A 92 8.70 5.10 -1.76
C SER A 92 9.33 3.88 -2.47
N ALA A 93 10.50 3.44 -2.04
CA ALA A 93 11.14 2.23 -2.54
C ALA A 93 10.29 0.97 -2.28
N GLU A 94 9.68 0.84 -1.10
CA GLU A 94 8.80 -0.29 -0.77
C GLU A 94 7.53 -0.28 -1.64
N MET A 95 6.95 0.89 -1.89
CA MET A 95 5.79 1.02 -2.77
C MET A 95 6.12 0.62 -4.22
N HIS A 96 7.29 1.02 -4.73
CA HIS A 96 7.76 0.59 -6.05
C HIS A 96 8.03 -0.92 -6.11
N ALA A 97 8.69 -1.48 -5.11
CA ALA A 97 8.95 -2.91 -5.02
C ALA A 97 7.65 -3.72 -4.99
N GLU A 98 6.66 -3.27 -4.23
CA GLU A 98 5.34 -3.91 -4.16
C GLU A 98 4.63 -3.89 -5.53
N ASN A 99 4.64 -2.75 -6.23
CA ASN A 99 4.06 -2.64 -7.57
C ASN A 99 4.76 -3.55 -8.59
N ASN A 100 6.09 -3.61 -8.54
CA ASN A 100 6.88 -4.49 -9.41
C ASN A 100 6.59 -5.97 -9.13
N ARG A 101 6.50 -6.37 -7.85
CA ARG A 101 6.12 -7.73 -7.45
C ARG A 101 4.75 -8.11 -8.01
N ARG A 102 3.73 -7.25 -7.85
CA ARG A 102 2.37 -7.51 -8.36
C ARG A 102 2.36 -7.68 -9.88
N ARG A 103 3.17 -6.90 -10.62
CA ARG A 103 3.31 -7.04 -12.08
C ARG A 103 3.93 -8.39 -12.44
N ALA A 104 5.05 -8.75 -11.81
CA ALA A 104 5.71 -10.03 -12.04
C ALA A 104 4.80 -11.23 -11.74
N GLU A 105 4.04 -11.18 -10.64
CA GLU A 105 3.06 -12.21 -10.30
C GLU A 105 1.95 -12.35 -11.37
N ALA A 106 1.47 -11.23 -11.92
CA ALA A 106 0.47 -11.25 -12.98
C ALA A 106 1.00 -11.84 -14.29
N GLU A 107 2.26 -11.52 -14.64
CA GLU A 107 2.95 -12.09 -15.80
C GLU A 107 3.19 -13.59 -15.63
N GLN A 108 3.63 -14.02 -14.45
CA GLN A 108 3.82 -15.43 -14.12
C GLN A 108 2.50 -16.21 -14.20
N LEU A 109 1.41 -15.68 -13.65
CA LEU A 109 0.09 -16.31 -13.73
C LEU A 109 -0.37 -16.47 -15.18
N LEU A 110 -0.15 -15.45 -16.02
CA LEU A 110 -0.50 -15.54 -17.44
C LEU A 110 0.30 -16.62 -18.17
N ALA A 111 1.61 -16.73 -17.89
CA ALA A 111 2.45 -17.79 -18.46
C ALA A 111 1.99 -19.18 -18.00
N GLU A 112 1.66 -19.35 -16.72
CA GLU A 112 1.10 -20.61 -16.19
C GLU A 112 -0.25 -20.97 -16.83
N GLU A 113 -1.13 -19.98 -17.02
CA GLU A 113 -2.43 -20.18 -17.68
C GLU A 113 -2.29 -20.58 -19.15
N SER A 114 -1.31 -20.02 -19.87
CA SER A 114 -1.10 -20.33 -21.29
C SER A 114 -0.71 -21.79 -21.56
N LYS A 115 -0.10 -22.47 -20.58
CA LYS A 115 0.22 -23.91 -20.67
C LYS A 115 -1.03 -24.79 -20.72
N PHE A 116 -2.16 -24.28 -20.22
CA PHE A 116 -3.43 -25.00 -20.11
C PHE A 116 -4.58 -24.16 -20.71
N SER A 117 -4.39 -23.66 -21.93
CA SER A 117 -5.31 -22.72 -22.59
C SER A 117 -6.76 -23.21 -22.65
N TRP A 118 -6.99 -24.52 -22.76
CA TRP A 118 -8.32 -25.13 -22.76
C TRP A 118 -9.07 -25.00 -21.44
N LEU A 119 -8.39 -24.70 -20.32
CA LEU A 119 -9.04 -24.39 -19.04
C LEU A 119 -9.64 -22.98 -19.00
N GLN A 120 -9.30 -22.10 -19.96
CA GLN A 120 -9.84 -20.74 -20.10
C GLN A 120 -9.75 -19.87 -18.83
N GLN A 121 -8.74 -20.14 -17.98
CA GLN A 121 -8.60 -19.56 -16.64
C GLN A 121 -8.31 -18.04 -16.65
N THR A 122 -7.67 -17.53 -17.70
CA THR A 122 -7.34 -16.09 -17.81
C THR A 122 -8.58 -15.21 -17.74
N THR A 123 -9.67 -15.58 -18.42
CA THR A 123 -10.91 -14.78 -18.44
C THR A 123 -11.53 -14.71 -17.05
N THR A 124 -11.67 -15.85 -16.38
CA THR A 124 -12.28 -15.92 -15.05
C THR A 124 -11.40 -15.28 -13.98
N ARG A 125 -10.07 -15.35 -14.10
CA ARG A 125 -9.13 -14.59 -13.26
C ARG A 125 -9.27 -13.09 -13.44
N LYS A 126 -9.35 -12.60 -14.68
CA LYS A 126 -9.54 -11.15 -14.94
C LYS A 126 -10.84 -10.64 -14.30
N GLN A 127 -11.92 -11.42 -14.38
CA GLN A 127 -13.18 -11.10 -13.70
C GLN A 127 -13.03 -11.11 -12.17
N ALA A 128 -12.35 -12.10 -11.60
CA ALA A 128 -12.09 -12.15 -10.16
C ALA A 128 -11.24 -10.96 -9.68
N HIS A 129 -10.21 -10.59 -10.43
CA HIS A 129 -9.39 -9.42 -10.15
C HIS A 129 -10.22 -8.12 -10.23
N ALA A 130 -11.09 -7.99 -11.24
CA ALA A 130 -11.98 -6.83 -11.36
C ALA A 130 -12.93 -6.71 -10.16
N ARG A 131 -13.48 -7.83 -9.66
CA ARG A 131 -14.30 -7.84 -8.43
C ARG A 131 -13.51 -7.39 -7.20
N MET A 132 -12.28 -7.90 -7.01
CA MET A 132 -11.40 -7.46 -5.93
C MET A 132 -11.14 -5.94 -6.00
N MET A 133 -10.77 -5.44 -7.17
CA MET A 133 -10.50 -4.01 -7.36
C MET A 133 -11.74 -3.14 -7.15
N ALA A 134 -12.92 -3.61 -7.56
CA ALA A 134 -14.18 -2.90 -7.31
C ALA A 134 -14.47 -2.74 -5.81
N ARG A 135 -14.24 -3.80 -5.01
CA ARG A 135 -14.39 -3.75 -3.55
C ARG A 135 -13.40 -2.77 -2.90
N ILE A 136 -12.14 -2.83 -3.30
CA ILE A 136 -11.11 -1.88 -2.83
C ILE A 136 -11.50 -0.44 -3.16
N GLN A 137 -11.96 -0.19 -4.39
CA GLN A 137 -12.37 1.15 -4.81
C GLN A 137 -13.61 1.64 -4.04
N ALA A 138 -14.58 0.76 -3.77
CA ALA A 138 -15.74 1.08 -2.94
C ALA A 138 -15.35 1.44 -1.51
N ALA A 139 -14.48 0.66 -0.88
CA ALA A 139 -13.93 0.93 0.45
C ALA A 139 -13.23 2.30 0.50
N ARG A 140 -12.44 2.57 -0.55
CA ARG A 140 -11.66 3.80 -0.67
C ARG A 140 -12.53 5.05 -0.64
N ILE A 141 -13.57 5.11 -1.47
CA ILE A 141 -14.45 6.29 -1.60
C ILE A 141 -15.48 6.39 -0.47
N ASN A 142 -15.65 5.34 0.34
CA ASN A 142 -16.58 5.35 1.45
C ASN A 142 -16.10 6.30 2.56
N THR A 143 -16.78 7.42 2.75
CA THR A 143 -16.42 8.42 3.77
C THR A 143 -16.91 8.07 5.17
N SER A 144 -17.86 7.13 5.28
CA SER A 144 -18.45 6.69 6.56
C SER A 144 -17.63 5.59 7.24
N TRP A 145 -16.65 5.01 6.55
CA TRP A 145 -15.79 3.97 7.10
C TRP A 145 -14.51 4.54 7.71
N SER A 146 -14.17 4.02 8.89
CA SER A 146 -12.85 4.20 9.48
C SER A 146 -11.76 3.56 8.60
N ILE A 147 -10.52 4.01 8.76
CA ILE A 147 -9.38 3.43 8.02
C ILE A 147 -9.19 1.95 8.32
N MET A 148 -9.43 1.53 9.56
CA MET A 148 -9.39 0.11 9.93
C MET A 148 -10.44 -0.70 9.14
N GLN A 149 -11.68 -0.22 9.03
CA GLN A 149 -12.71 -0.88 8.23
C GLN A 149 -12.32 -0.95 6.75
N LYS A 150 -11.74 0.11 6.19
CA LYS A 150 -11.25 0.10 4.81
C LYS A 150 -10.15 -0.93 4.59
N GLN A 151 -9.21 -1.07 5.54
CA GLN A 151 -8.16 -2.08 5.45
C GLN A 151 -8.72 -3.49 5.56
N LEU A 152 -9.64 -3.74 6.50
CA LEU A 152 -10.29 -5.05 6.62
C LEU A 152 -11.03 -5.45 5.34
N GLU A 153 -11.72 -4.51 4.68
CA GLU A 153 -12.38 -4.78 3.40
C GLU A 153 -11.37 -5.09 2.28
N LYS A 154 -10.28 -4.31 2.21
CA LYS A 154 -9.19 -4.58 1.27
C LYS A 154 -8.59 -5.97 1.49
N ASP A 155 -8.27 -6.33 2.73
CA ASP A 155 -7.67 -7.61 3.07
C ASP A 155 -8.62 -8.78 2.74
N SER A 156 -9.91 -8.63 3.05
CA SER A 156 -10.96 -9.58 2.66
C SER A 156 -11.03 -9.78 1.15
N ALA A 157 -11.08 -8.69 0.37
CA ALA A 157 -11.13 -8.76 -1.08
C ALA A 157 -9.87 -9.42 -1.68
N GLN A 158 -8.69 -9.12 -1.14
CA GLN A 158 -7.44 -9.75 -1.56
C GLN A 158 -7.39 -11.25 -1.19
N GLN A 159 -7.87 -11.62 0.00
CA GLN A 159 -7.93 -13.02 0.43
C GLN A 159 -8.85 -13.85 -0.48
N GLU A 160 -10.03 -13.34 -0.84
CA GLU A 160 -10.93 -14.01 -1.78
C GLU A 160 -10.30 -14.23 -3.15
N TYR A 161 -9.64 -13.20 -3.69
CA TYR A 161 -8.90 -13.33 -4.95
C TYR A 161 -7.78 -14.37 -4.85
N ASN A 162 -7.02 -14.37 -3.76
CA ASN A 162 -5.94 -15.34 -3.54
C ASN A 162 -6.46 -16.78 -3.43
N LEU A 163 -7.62 -16.99 -2.79
CA LEU A 163 -8.28 -18.29 -2.75
C LEU A 163 -8.70 -18.76 -4.15
N PHE A 164 -9.23 -17.84 -4.97
CA PHE A 164 -9.57 -18.12 -6.36
C PHE A 164 -8.34 -18.53 -7.19
N ILE A 165 -7.21 -17.80 -7.07
CA ILE A 165 -5.96 -18.15 -7.75
C ILE A 165 -5.46 -19.54 -7.32
N ARG A 166 -5.53 -19.87 -6.03
CA ARG A 166 -5.14 -21.20 -5.52
C ARG A 166 -6.02 -22.32 -6.07
N ALA A 167 -7.32 -22.07 -6.23
CA ALA A 167 -8.22 -23.04 -6.85
C ALA A 167 -7.83 -23.32 -8.31
N GLN A 168 -7.58 -22.27 -9.11
CA GLN A 168 -7.11 -22.41 -10.48
C GLN A 168 -5.76 -23.15 -10.58
N ALA A 169 -4.84 -22.89 -9.65
CA ALA A 169 -3.57 -23.61 -9.60
C ALA A 169 -3.76 -25.13 -9.38
N LYS A 170 -4.70 -25.53 -8.50
CA LYS A 170 -5.04 -26.95 -8.29
C LYS A 170 -5.62 -27.60 -9.55
N GLU A 171 -6.42 -26.88 -10.33
CA GLU A 171 -6.93 -27.38 -11.61
C GLU A 171 -5.80 -27.61 -12.63
N ARG A 172 -4.84 -26.70 -12.71
CA ARG A 172 -3.66 -26.88 -13.59
C ARG A 172 -2.82 -28.09 -13.18
N ILE A 173 -2.60 -28.29 -11.88
CA ILE A 173 -1.89 -29.48 -11.37
C ILE A 173 -2.63 -30.77 -11.76
N LYS A 174 -3.95 -30.82 -11.61
CA LYS A 174 -4.76 -31.97 -12.03
C LYS A 174 -4.68 -32.20 -13.54
N ALA A 175 -4.71 -31.14 -14.34
CA ALA A 175 -4.61 -31.22 -15.79
C ALA A 175 -3.25 -31.76 -16.24
N ALA A 176 -2.15 -31.31 -15.61
CA ALA A 176 -0.81 -31.84 -15.85
C ALA A 176 -0.72 -33.34 -15.54
N GLN A 177 -1.18 -33.76 -14.36
CA GLN A 177 -1.19 -35.16 -13.94
C GLN A 177 -2.03 -36.07 -14.84
N ALA A 178 -3.08 -35.53 -15.46
CA ALA A 178 -3.90 -36.28 -16.42
C ALA A 178 -3.24 -36.40 -17.80
N ALA A 179 -2.39 -35.44 -18.18
CA ALA A 179 -1.62 -35.48 -19.42
C ALA A 179 -0.45 -36.48 -19.31
N ASP A 180 0.22 -36.57 -18.16
CA ASP A 180 1.34 -37.50 -17.93
C ASP A 180 0.92 -38.99 -17.90
N LYS A 181 -0.38 -39.27 -17.75
CA LYS A 181 -0.94 -40.62 -17.74
C LYS A 181 -1.43 -41.11 -19.10
N LYS A 182 -1.30 -40.28 -20.15
CA LYS A 182 -1.63 -40.62 -21.54
C LYS A 182 -0.35 -40.87 -22.32
#